data_AF-A0A7C3IYK4-F1
#
_entry.id   AF-A0A7C3IYK4-F1
#
_cell.length_a   1.000
_cell.length_b   1.000
_cell.length_c   1.000
_cell.angle_alpha   90.00
_cell.angle_beta   90.00
_cell.angle_gamma   90.00
#
_symmetry.space_group_name_H-M   'P 1'
#
loop_
_entity.id
_entity.type
_entity.pdbx_description
1 polymer ?
#
loop_
_entity_poly.entity_id
_entity_poly.type
_entity_poly.pdbx_seq_one_letter_code
_entity_poly.pdbx_strand_id
1 'polypeptide(L)'
;MKMEEKNLTQEEYDYIRPQHYKEKDGRETWEVMVELFGAERVADWCELTAYKYKARMGKKPNESIEREQAKIEWYENKAREIRESLKK
;
A
#
# COMPACT_ATOMS: atom_id res chain seq x y z
N MET A 1 5.18 -2.75 28.79
CA MET A 1 4.13 -3.68 28.30
C MET A 1 4.66 -4.32 27.03
N LYS A 2 5.11 -5.58 27.09
CA LYS A 2 5.57 -6.30 25.90
C LYS A 2 4.31 -6.65 25.09
N MET A 3 4.18 -6.11 23.89
CA MET A 3 3.08 -6.51 23.01
C MET A 3 3.38 -7.93 22.54
N GLU A 4 2.47 -8.86 22.79
CA GLU A 4 2.57 -10.24 22.29
C GLU A 4 2.52 -10.21 20.76
N GLU A 5 3.53 -10.78 20.12
CA GLU A 5 3.55 -10.99 18.67
C GLU A 5 2.49 -12.04 18.32
N LYS A 6 1.33 -11.57 17.83
CA LYS A 6 0.37 -12.45 17.16
C LYS A 6 0.98 -12.91 15.84
N ASN A 7 1.39 -14.17 15.78
CA ASN A 7 1.74 -14.83 14.51
C ASN A 7 0.46 -15.01 13.69
N LEU A 8 0.21 -14.10 12.74
CA LEU A 8 -0.85 -14.22 11.76
C LEU A 8 -0.57 -15.43 10.86
N THR A 9 -1.60 -16.22 10.56
CA THR A 9 -1.47 -17.27 9.55
C THR A 9 -1.28 -16.64 8.16
N GLN A 10 -0.70 -17.40 7.22
CA GLN A 10 -0.46 -16.92 5.86
C GLN A 10 -1.75 -16.50 5.13
N GLU A 11 -2.90 -17.04 5.54
CA GLU A 11 -4.24 -16.75 5.02
C GLU A 11 -4.85 -15.46 5.60
N GLU A 12 -4.44 -15.04 6.80
CA GLU A 12 -4.97 -13.84 7.48
C GLU A 12 -4.17 -12.56 7.20
N TYR A 13 -3.01 -12.70 6.56
CA TYR A 13 -2.11 -11.58 6.35
C TYR A 13 -2.56 -10.70 5.17
N ASP A 14 -2.87 -9.43 5.44
CA ASP A 14 -3.16 -8.44 4.41
C ASP A 14 -1.86 -8.03 3.68
N TYR A 15 -1.62 -8.62 2.51
CA TYR A 15 -0.46 -8.32 1.67
C TYR A 15 -0.56 -6.98 0.92
N ILE A 16 -1.72 -6.32 0.96
CA ILE A 16 -1.98 -5.05 0.29
C ILE A 16 -1.76 -3.91 1.28
N ARG A 17 -2.30 -4.06 2.49
CA ARG A 17 -2.16 -3.11 3.61
C ARG A 17 -1.74 -3.81 4.90
N PRO A 18 -0.45 -4.22 5.00
CA PRO A 18 0.03 -4.94 6.17
C PRO A 18 -0.11 -4.15 7.48
N GLN A 19 -0.49 -4.85 8.54
CA GLN A 19 -0.65 -4.26 9.87
C GLN A 19 0.66 -3.69 10.44
N HIS A 20 1.82 -4.25 10.08
CA HIS A 20 3.11 -3.76 10.57
C HIS A 20 3.54 -2.40 9.99
N TYR A 21 2.82 -1.89 8.99
CA TYR A 21 2.98 -0.53 8.46
C TYR A 21 1.94 0.45 9.04
N LYS A 22 1.08 0.00 9.95
CA LYS A 22 0.15 0.90 10.63
C LYS A 22 0.83 1.53 11.84
N GLU A 23 0.61 2.83 11.98
CA GLU A 23 1.06 3.57 13.14
C GLU A 23 0.28 3.15 14.38
N LYS A 24 0.84 3.44 15.56
CA LYS A 24 0.22 3.12 16.85
C LYS A 24 -1.13 3.81 17.05
N ASP A 25 -1.36 4.93 16.36
CA ASP A 25 -2.60 5.70 16.38
C ASP A 25 -3.63 5.21 15.34
N GLY A 26 -3.30 4.15 14.58
CA GLY A 26 -4.17 3.53 13.60
C GLY A 26 -4.05 4.12 12.19
N ARG A 27 -3.28 5.19 12.00
CA ARG A 27 -3.01 5.73 10.66
C ARG A 27 -2.22 4.73 9.83
N GLU A 28 -2.50 4.68 8.54
CA GLU A 28 -1.71 3.94 7.57
C GLU A 28 -0.47 4.75 7.17
N THR A 29 0.62 4.06 6.82
CA THR A 29 1.87 4.72 6.38
C THR A 29 1.64 5.78 5.30
N TRP A 30 0.72 5.55 4.35
CA TRP A 30 0.47 6.53 3.28
C TRP A 30 -0.11 7.85 3.80
N GLU A 31 -0.88 7.83 4.89
CA GLU A 31 -1.43 9.04 5.52
C GLU A 31 -0.28 9.87 6.13
N VAL A 32 0.63 9.20 6.84
CA VAL A 32 1.85 9.82 7.37
C VAL A 32 2.74 10.35 6.25
N MET A 33 2.87 9.63 5.14
CA MET A 33 3.62 10.11 3.97
C MET A 33 3.01 11.38 3.39
N VAL A 34 1.69 11.53 3.37
CA VAL A 34 1.02 12.75 2.90
C VAL A 34 1.36 13.92 3.81
N GLU A 35 1.33 13.72 5.13
CA GLU A 35 1.70 14.75 6.11
C GLU A 35 3.16 15.20 5.98
N LEU A 36 4.08 14.25 5.79
CA LEU A 36 5.52 14.54 5.77
C LEU A 36 6.04 15.04 4.41
N PHE A 37 5.50 14.52 3.31
CA PHE A 37 6.06 14.74 1.96
C PHE A 37 5.13 15.47 1.01
N GLY A 38 3.87 15.66 1.40
CA GLY A 38 2.84 16.30 0.58
C GLY A 38 2.13 15.31 -0.36
N ALA A 39 0.83 15.56 -0.54
CA ALA A 39 -0.08 14.72 -1.31
C ALA A 39 0.37 14.49 -2.77
N GLU A 40 0.94 15.49 -3.44
CA GLU A 40 1.39 15.35 -4.83
C GLU A 40 2.48 14.28 -4.99
N ARG A 41 3.50 14.30 -4.11
CA ARG A 41 4.58 13.32 -4.13
C ARG A 41 4.09 11.91 -3.78
N VAL A 42 3.11 11.80 -2.89
CA VAL A 42 2.52 10.50 -2.55
C VAL A 42 1.70 9.95 -3.71
N ALA A 43 0.97 10.80 -4.44
CA ALA A 43 0.27 10.39 -5.65
C ALA A 43 1.25 9.88 -6.72
N ASP A 44 2.33 10.61 -6.99
CA ASP A 44 3.40 10.15 -7.90
C ASP A 44 3.98 8.80 -7.45
N TRP A 45 4.27 8.66 -6.15
CA TRP A 45 4.79 7.42 -5.59
C TRP A 45 3.82 6.25 -5.76
N CYS A 46 2.51 6.48 -5.60
CA CYS A 46 1.50 5.46 -5.84
C CYS A 46 1.48 5.02 -7.32
N GLU A 47 1.52 5.96 -8.26
CA GLU A 47 1.56 5.67 -9.71
C GLU A 47 2.81 4.87 -10.10
N LEU A 48 3.99 5.28 -9.64
CA LEU A 48 5.25 4.57 -9.87
C LEU A 48 5.24 3.17 -9.25
N THR A 49 4.63 3.04 -8.08
CA THR A 49 4.52 1.76 -7.38
C THR A 49 3.56 0.81 -8.09
N ALA A 50 2.43 1.30 -8.61
CA ALA A 50 1.53 0.52 -9.45
C ALA A 50 2.26 0.01 -10.72
N TYR A 51 3.01 0.89 -11.39
CA TYR A 51 3.82 0.49 -12.55
C TYR A 51 4.83 -0.62 -12.21
N LYS A 52 5.54 -0.50 -11.08
CA LYS A 52 6.46 -1.53 -10.59
C LYS A 52 5.77 -2.89 -10.41
N TYR A 53 4.55 -2.93 -9.86
CA TYR A 53 3.79 -4.18 -9.70
C TYR A 53 3.34 -4.74 -11.06
N LYS A 54 2.86 -3.90 -11.99
CA LYS A 54 2.55 -4.32 -13.37
C LYS A 54 3.76 -4.95 -14.06
N ALA A 55 4.93 -4.31 -13.94
CA ALA A 55 6.16 -4.75 -14.59
C ALA A 55 6.67 -6.10 -14.07
N ARG A 56 6.33 -6.48 -12.83
CA ARG A 56 6.78 -7.73 -12.19
C ARG A 56 5.72 -8.82 -12.13
N MET A 57 4.47 -8.53 -12.49
CA MET A 57 3.36 -9.48 -12.47
C MET A 57 3.70 -10.73 -13.28
N GLY A 58 3.51 -11.91 -12.68
CA GLY A 58 3.84 -13.20 -13.29
C GLY A 58 5.34 -13.55 -13.34
N LYS A 59 6.24 -12.67 -12.87
CA LYS A 59 7.71 -12.91 -12.89
C LYS A 59 8.28 -13.34 -11.53
N LYS A 60 7.52 -13.19 -10.44
CA LYS A 60 8.00 -13.47 -9.08
C LYS A 60 7.54 -14.87 -8.65
N PRO A 61 8.46 -15.78 -8.24
CA PRO A 61 8.14 -17.20 -8.03
C PRO A 61 7.17 -17.48 -6.87
N ASN A 62 7.09 -16.60 -5.86
CA ASN A 62 6.30 -16.81 -4.64
C ASN A 62 5.20 -15.74 -4.46
N GLU A 63 4.65 -15.25 -5.56
CA GLU A 63 3.63 -14.20 -5.54
C GLU A 63 2.58 -14.49 -6.60
N SER A 64 1.32 -14.60 -6.17
CA SER A 64 0.23 -14.90 -7.09
C SER A 64 -0.11 -13.69 -7.96
N ILE A 65 -0.63 -13.94 -9.16
CA ILE A 65 -1.05 -12.89 -10.10
C ILE A 65 -2.15 -12.04 -9.46
N GLU A 66 -3.09 -12.68 -8.77
CA GLU A 66 -4.24 -12.04 -8.11
C GLU A 66 -3.77 -11.06 -7.04
N ARG A 67 -2.73 -11.44 -6.29
CA ARG A 67 -2.17 -10.58 -5.24
C ARG A 67 -1.42 -9.39 -5.82
N GLU A 68 -0.72 -9.56 -6.93
CA GLU A 68 -0.12 -8.45 -7.65
C GLU A 68 -1.18 -7.51 -8.23
N GLN A 69 -2.23 -8.07 -8.83
CA GLN A 69 -3.37 -7.33 -9.37
C GLN A 69 -4.05 -6.49 -8.28
N ALA A 70 -4.30 -7.07 -7.10
CA ALA A 70 -4.88 -6.35 -5.96
C ALA A 70 -3.98 -5.19 -5.47
N LYS A 71 -2.63 -5.36 -5.51
CA LYS A 71 -1.72 -4.24 -5.19
C LYS A 71 -1.82 -3.15 -6.24
N ILE A 72 -1.80 -3.51 -7.53
CA ILE A 72 -1.93 -2.56 -8.64
C ILE A 72 -3.19 -1.72 -8.46
N GLU A 73 -4.34 -2.35 -8.28
CA GLU A 73 -5.64 -1.68 -8.09
C GLU A 73 -5.64 -0.75 -6.88
N TRP A 74 -5.08 -1.21 -5.75
CA TRP A 74 -5.00 -0.38 -4.56
C TRP A 74 -4.21 0.90 -4.80
N TYR A 75 -3.01 0.79 -5.40
CA TYR A 75 -2.15 1.94 -5.65
C TYR A 75 -2.73 2.89 -6.70
N GLU A 76 -3.36 2.38 -7.76
CA GLU A 76 -4.02 3.21 -8.77
C GLU A 76 -5.23 3.96 -8.19
N ASN A 77 -6.06 3.29 -7.39
CA ASN A 77 -7.20 3.91 -6.74
C ASN A 77 -6.74 4.95 -5.74
N LYS A 78 -5.72 4.65 -4.92
CA LYS A 78 -5.18 5.61 -3.95
C LYS A 78 -4.58 6.84 -4.61
N ALA A 79 -3.83 6.68 -5.71
CA ALA A 79 -3.34 7.80 -6.49
C ALA A 79 -4.50 8.68 -6.97
N ARG A 80 -5.56 8.08 -7.54
CA ARG A 80 -6.75 8.80 -8.01
C ARG A 80 -7.44 9.59 -6.89
N GLU A 81 -7.69 8.95 -5.75
CA GLU A 81 -8.29 9.60 -4.57
C GLU A 81 -7.48 10.81 -4.12
N ILE A 82 -6.15 10.67 -4.01
CA ILE A 82 -5.27 11.77 -3.60
C ILE A 82 -5.29 12.91 -4.63
N ARG A 83 -5.21 12.59 -5.93
CA ARG A 83 -5.29 13.59 -7.01
C ARG A 83 -6.62 14.33 -7.01
N GLU A 84 -7.72 13.64 -6.74
CA GLU A 84 -9.04 14.26 -6.63
C GLU A 84 -9.13 15.19 -5.42
N SER A 85 -8.47 14.85 -4.31
CA SER A 85 -8.41 15.70 -3.12
C SER A 85 -7.66 17.01 -3.36
N LEU A 86 -6.66 17.02 -4.25
CA LEU A 86 -5.87 18.19 -4.63
C LEU A 86 -6.60 19.19 -5.54
N LYS A 87 -7.72 18.80 -6.16
CA LYS A 87 -8.51 19.66 -7.07
C LYS A 87 -9.55 20.52 -6.35
N LYS A 88 -9.74 20.30 -5.06
CA LYS A 88 -10.70 21.00 -4.20
C LYS A 88 -10.05 22.23 -3.60
#